data_AF-A0ABD6CH78-F1
#
_entry.id   AF-A0ABD6CH78-F1
#
_cell.length_a   1.000
_cell.length_b   1.000
_cell.length_c   1.000
_cell.angle_alpha   90.00
_cell.angle_beta   90.00
_cell.angle_gamma   90.00
#
_symmetry.space_group_name_H-M   'P 1'
#
loop_
_entity.id
_entity.type
_entity.pdbx_description
1 polymer ?
#
loop_
_entity_poly.entity_id
_entity_poly.type
_entity_poly.pdbx_seq_one_letter_code
_entity_poly.pdbx_strand_id
1 'polypeptide(L)'
;MAADTDGEATPDGPTPDPTLVEAVVEAVPSATADQAAAIAVAISAHMTDRQRAAAAAESEPEPSWDGKQWAYAGRIQQTLKRDVTRVPRGTPTDEWTAAGRADRL
;
A
#
# COMPACT_ATOMS: atom_id res chain seq x y z
N MET A 1 23.26 -17.96 -44.29
CA MET A 1 22.24 -17.31 -43.47
C MET A 1 22.63 -17.59 -42.03
N ALA A 2 23.24 -16.61 -41.38
CA ALA A 2 23.89 -16.79 -40.08
C ALA A 2 22.83 -17.07 -39.00
N ALA A 3 23.11 -18.05 -38.15
CA ALA A 3 22.41 -18.22 -36.89
C ALA A 3 22.82 -17.03 -36.01
N ASP A 4 21.86 -16.15 -35.74
CA ASP A 4 22.04 -15.10 -34.75
C ASP A 4 21.87 -15.75 -33.39
N THR A 5 22.92 -15.68 -32.59
CA THR A 5 23.02 -16.24 -31.26
C THR A 5 22.08 -15.47 -30.33
N ASP A 6 21.06 -16.16 -29.81
CA ASP A 6 20.36 -15.74 -28.60
C ASP A 6 21.41 -15.56 -27.50
N GLY A 7 21.72 -14.30 -27.20
CA GLY A 7 22.51 -13.95 -26.04
C GLY A 7 21.69 -14.31 -24.81
N GLU A 8 21.99 -15.46 -24.22
CA GLU A 8 21.45 -15.89 -22.94
C GLU A 8 21.94 -14.90 -21.87
N ALA A 9 21.18 -13.82 -21.69
CA ALA A 9 21.32 -12.93 -20.57
C ALA A 9 20.98 -13.75 -19.32
N THR A 10 22.01 -14.26 -18.65
CA THR A 10 21.85 -14.83 -17.31
C THR A 10 21.20 -13.76 -16.45
N PRO A 11 19.95 -13.94 -15.97
CA PRO A 11 19.33 -12.95 -15.12
C PRO A 11 20.06 -12.99 -13.77
N ASP A 12 20.95 -12.03 -13.53
CA ASP A 12 21.66 -11.81 -12.25
C ASP A 12 20.71 -11.20 -11.19
N GLY A 13 19.44 -11.64 -11.21
CA GLY A 13 18.34 -11.14 -10.41
C GLY A 13 17.74 -12.24 -9.53
N PRO A 14 16.87 -11.86 -8.57
CA PRO A 14 16.20 -12.84 -7.72
C PRO A 14 15.42 -13.83 -8.58
N THR A 15 15.68 -15.13 -8.39
CA THR A 15 14.97 -16.19 -9.10
C THR A 15 13.49 -16.15 -8.71
N PRO A 16 12.56 -15.93 -9.65
CA PRO A 16 11.14 -15.91 -9.35
C PRO A 16 10.62 -17.29 -8.97
N ASP A 17 9.54 -17.30 -8.17
CA ASP A 17 8.82 -18.53 -7.85
C ASP A 17 8.25 -19.15 -9.13
N PRO A 18 8.61 -20.40 -9.49
CA PRO A 18 8.16 -21.03 -10.73
C PRO A 18 6.63 -21.19 -10.80
N THR A 19 5.96 -21.39 -9.66
CA THR A 19 4.50 -21.52 -9.63
C THR A 19 3.81 -20.21 -9.98
N LEU A 20 4.40 -19.08 -9.56
CA LEU A 20 3.92 -17.75 -9.92
C LEU A 20 4.19 -17.43 -11.39
N VAL A 21 5.34 -17.87 -11.92
CA VAL A 21 5.65 -17.73 -13.36
C VAL A 21 4.63 -18.50 -14.20
N GLU A 22 4.30 -19.74 -13.85
CA GLU A 22 3.26 -20.53 -14.54
C GLU A 22 1.90 -19.84 -14.51
N ALA A 23 1.48 -19.33 -13.35
CA ALA A 23 0.24 -18.58 -13.23
C ALA A 23 0.22 -17.31 -14.10
N VAL A 24 1.37 -16.64 -14.25
CA VAL A 24 1.50 -15.47 -15.13
C VAL A 24 1.43 -15.86 -16.60
N VAL A 25 2.02 -16.99 -17.01
CA VAL A 25 1.90 -17.50 -18.39
C VAL A 25 0.45 -17.81 -18.73
N GLU A 26 -0.30 -18.42 -17.80
CA GLU A 26 -1.74 -18.68 -17.99
C GLU A 26 -2.55 -17.38 -18.08
N ALA A 27 -2.27 -16.41 -17.21
CA ALA A 27 -2.99 -15.14 -17.17
C ALA A 27 -2.65 -14.22 -18.35
N VAL A 28 -1.42 -14.29 -18.87
CA VAL A 28 -0.89 -13.44 -19.94
C VAL A 28 -0.29 -14.33 -21.05
N PRO A 29 -1.13 -14.95 -21.90
CA PRO A 29 -0.67 -15.91 -22.90
C PRO A 29 0.20 -15.30 -24.01
N SER A 30 0.24 -13.97 -24.12
CA SER A 30 1.11 -13.24 -25.03
C SER A 30 2.51 -12.95 -24.46
N ALA A 31 2.75 -13.22 -23.17
CA ALA A 31 4.04 -12.95 -22.53
C ALA A 31 5.05 -14.03 -22.92
N THR A 32 6.28 -13.61 -23.21
CA THR A 32 7.42 -14.55 -23.30
C THR A 32 7.79 -15.07 -21.91
N ALA A 33 8.59 -16.14 -21.84
CA ALA A 33 9.05 -16.69 -20.56
C ALA A 33 9.77 -15.63 -19.70
N ASP A 34 10.65 -14.83 -20.30
CA ASP A 34 11.36 -13.75 -19.60
C ASP A 34 10.42 -12.66 -19.11
N GLN A 35 9.40 -12.32 -19.90
CA GLN A 35 8.39 -11.33 -19.50
C GLN A 35 7.53 -11.86 -18.35
N ALA A 36 7.12 -13.12 -18.39
CA ALA A 36 6.37 -13.75 -17.32
C ALA A 36 7.20 -13.81 -16.02
N ALA A 37 8.49 -14.13 -16.13
CA ALA A 37 9.44 -14.08 -15.02
C ALA A 37 9.55 -12.67 -14.42
N ALA A 38 9.73 -11.63 -15.25
CA ALA A 38 9.81 -10.25 -14.79
C ALA A 38 8.55 -9.79 -14.06
N ILE A 39 7.36 -10.16 -14.57
CA ILE A 39 6.08 -9.87 -13.93
C ILE A 39 5.98 -10.60 -12.57
N ALA A 40 6.34 -11.88 -12.51
CA ALA A 40 6.35 -12.64 -11.25
C ALA A 40 7.26 -12.01 -10.20
N VAL A 41 8.46 -11.55 -10.59
CA VAL A 41 9.37 -10.80 -9.71
C VAL A 41 8.70 -9.53 -9.20
N ALA A 42 8.10 -8.71 -10.07
CA ALA A 42 7.44 -7.47 -9.66
C ALA A 42 6.29 -7.70 -8.66
N ILE A 43 5.48 -8.74 -8.88
CA ILE A 43 4.38 -9.12 -7.97
C ILE A 43 4.94 -9.54 -6.61
N SER A 44 5.95 -10.42 -6.59
CA SER A 44 6.58 -10.89 -5.34
C SER A 44 7.21 -9.75 -4.54
N ALA A 45 7.86 -8.80 -5.22
CA ALA A 45 8.45 -7.62 -4.61
C ALA A 45 7.37 -6.73 -3.97
N HIS A 46 6.26 -6.50 -4.67
CA HIS A 46 5.13 -5.73 -4.14
C HIS A 46 4.49 -6.41 -2.92
N MET A 47 4.31 -7.74 -2.95
CA MET A 47 3.77 -8.48 -1.80
C MET A 47 4.69 -8.40 -0.59
N THR A 48 6.01 -8.55 -0.80
CA THR A 48 7.02 -8.42 0.26
C THR A 48 7.03 -7.02 0.86
N ASP A 49 6.95 -5.99 0.01
CA ASP A 49 6.87 -4.59 0.46
C ASP A 49 5.62 -4.35 1.31
N ARG A 50 4.46 -4.83 0.87
CA ARG A 50 3.23 -4.77 1.67
C ARG A 50 3.33 -5.48 3.02
N GLN A 51 3.97 -6.65 3.06
CA GLN A 51 4.17 -7.38 4.32
C GLN A 51 5.06 -6.59 5.28
N ARG A 52 6.12 -5.96 4.77
CA ARG A 52 6.98 -5.06 5.56
C ARG A 52 6.22 -3.84 6.06
N ALA A 53 5.41 -3.22 5.22
CA ALA A 53 4.56 -2.09 5.60
C ALA A 53 3.53 -2.48 6.68
N ALA A 54 2.92 -3.65 6.57
CA ALA A 54 1.99 -4.16 7.58
C ALA A 54 2.68 -4.44 8.92
N ALA A 55 3.85 -5.09 8.91
CA ALA A 55 4.63 -5.32 10.12
C ALA A 55 5.10 -4.02 10.79
N ALA A 56 5.43 -2.99 10.00
CA ALA A 56 5.73 -1.66 10.51
C ALA A 56 4.48 -1.02 11.15
N ALA A 57 3.31 -1.14 10.53
CA ALA A 57 2.05 -0.63 11.09
C ALA A 57 1.65 -1.31 12.40
N GLU A 58 1.93 -2.60 12.59
CA GLU A 58 1.72 -3.29 13.88
C GLU A 58 2.63 -2.79 15.00
N SER A 59 3.78 -2.21 14.65
CA SER A 59 4.74 -1.64 15.60
C SER A 59 4.52 -0.15 15.86
N GLU A 60 3.74 0.52 15.03
CA GLU A 60 3.33 1.91 15.24
C GLU A 60 2.28 1.94 16.37
N PRO A 61 2.42 2.85 17.36
CA PRO A 61 1.38 3.01 18.36
C PRO A 61 0.09 3.40 17.65
N GLU A 62 -1.01 2.70 17.99
CA GLU A 62 -2.35 2.99 17.47
C GLU A 62 -2.56 4.51 17.43
N PRO A 63 -2.89 5.08 16.26
CA PRO A 63 -2.98 6.52 16.13
C PRO A 63 -4.04 7.00 17.10
N SER A 64 -3.59 7.70 18.15
CA SER A 64 -4.43 8.18 19.23
C SER A 64 -4.62 9.68 19.11
N TRP A 65 -5.79 10.15 19.55
CA TRP A 65 -6.09 11.57 19.62
C TRP A 65 -5.33 12.26 20.77
N ASP A 66 -4.59 11.53 21.61
CA ASP A 66 -3.89 12.09 22.77
C ASP A 66 -2.89 13.17 22.33
N GLY A 67 -3.04 14.36 22.92
CA GLY A 67 -2.27 15.55 22.56
C GLY A 67 -2.77 16.32 21.31
N LYS A 68 -3.61 15.72 20.45
CA LYS A 68 -4.12 16.34 19.20
C LYS A 68 -5.56 16.83 19.28
N GLN A 69 -6.30 16.46 20.34
CA GLN A 69 -7.72 16.78 20.54
C GLN A 69 -8.04 18.29 20.45
N TRP A 70 -7.23 19.13 21.10
CA TRP A 70 -7.45 20.57 21.15
C TRP A 70 -7.20 21.26 19.81
N ALA A 71 -6.19 20.80 19.07
CA ALA A 71 -5.86 21.36 17.76
C ALA A 71 -6.96 21.07 16.73
N TYR A 72 -7.50 19.85 16.72
CA TYR A 72 -8.59 19.50 15.82
C TYR A 72 -9.92 20.17 16.21
N ALA A 73 -10.25 20.25 17.51
CA ALA A 73 -11.41 20.99 17.99
C ALA A 73 -11.36 22.46 17.56
N GLY A 74 -10.20 23.12 17.68
CA GLY A 74 -9.98 24.48 17.19
C GLY A 74 -10.18 24.61 15.68
N ARG A 75 -9.67 23.64 14.90
CA ARG A 75 -9.85 23.62 13.43
C ARG A 75 -11.32 23.46 13.05
N ILE A 76 -12.07 22.58 13.71
CA ILE A 76 -13.51 22.42 13.46
C ILE A 76 -14.28 23.70 13.81
N GLN A 77 -13.95 24.34 14.93
CA GLN A 77 -14.56 25.63 15.29
C GLN A 77 -14.29 26.70 14.23
N GLN A 78 -13.07 26.77 13.70
CA GLN A 78 -12.71 27.76 12.68
C GLN A 78 -13.38 27.47 11.33
N THR A 79 -13.42 26.21 10.91
CA THR A 79 -13.81 25.83 9.54
C THR A 79 -15.31 25.59 9.41
N LEU A 80 -15.93 24.95 10.41
CA LEU A 80 -17.35 24.60 10.42
C LEU A 80 -18.19 25.55 11.30
N LYS A 81 -17.57 26.52 11.99
CA LYS A 81 -18.24 27.45 12.93
C LYS A 81 -19.09 26.72 13.97
N ARG A 82 -18.63 25.54 14.40
CA ARG A 82 -19.31 24.67 15.37
C ARG A 82 -18.46 24.50 16.61
N ASP A 83 -19.05 24.75 17.77
CA ASP A 83 -18.39 24.59 19.06
C ASP A 83 -18.38 23.12 19.48
N VAL A 84 -17.37 22.38 19.02
CA VAL A 84 -17.11 21.02 19.47
C VAL A 84 -16.10 21.07 20.62
N THR A 85 -16.61 21.09 21.86
CA THR A 85 -15.80 21.26 23.08
C THR A 85 -14.94 20.03 23.42
N ARG A 86 -15.28 18.84 22.88
CA ARG A 86 -14.55 17.60 23.17
C ARG A 86 -14.63 16.62 22.01
N VAL A 87 -13.48 16.17 21.52
CA VAL A 87 -13.39 15.07 20.54
C VAL A 87 -13.51 13.75 21.31
N PRO A 88 -14.53 12.92 21.06
CA PRO A 88 -14.64 11.60 21.70
C PRO A 88 -13.42 10.73 21.41
N ARG A 89 -13.00 9.91 22.39
CA ARG A 89 -11.87 8.97 22.23
C ARG A 89 -12.10 7.89 21.16
N GLY A 90 -13.35 7.68 20.72
CA GLY A 90 -13.70 6.77 19.62
C GLY A 90 -13.82 7.44 18.25
N THR A 91 -13.44 8.72 18.12
CA THR A 91 -13.37 9.39 16.81
C THR A 91 -12.22 8.79 16.01
N PRO A 92 -12.42 8.43 14.72
CA PRO A 92 -11.32 8.03 13.85
C PRO A 92 -10.20 9.07 13.88
N THR A 93 -8.94 8.66 14.03
CA THR A 93 -7.78 9.58 14.07
C THR A 93 -7.33 10.05 12.69
N ASP A 94 -7.88 9.47 11.63
CA ASP A 94 -7.81 10.01 10.29
C ASP A 94 -8.65 11.30 10.20
N GLU A 95 -8.00 12.42 9.88
CA GLU A 95 -8.62 13.74 9.86
C GLU A 95 -9.76 13.83 8.83
N TRP A 96 -9.66 13.13 7.70
CA TRP A 96 -10.67 13.13 6.64
C TRP A 96 -11.95 12.40 7.08
N THR A 97 -11.79 11.21 7.66
CA THR A 97 -12.90 10.43 8.20
C THR A 97 -13.54 11.13 9.40
N ALA A 98 -12.74 11.77 10.26
CA ALA A 98 -13.23 12.55 11.39
C ALA A 98 -14.09 13.73 10.93
N ALA A 99 -13.65 14.47 9.91
CA ALA A 99 -14.39 15.61 9.35
C ALA A 99 -15.72 15.15 8.73
N GLY A 100 -15.71 14.06 7.95
CA GLY A 100 -16.92 13.49 7.35
C GLY A 100 -17.94 12.92 8.35
N ARG A 101 -17.54 12.64 9.60
CA ARG A 101 -18.49 12.34 10.69
C ARG A 101 -18.99 13.60 11.38
N ALA A 102 -18.12 14.60 11.59
CA ALA A 102 -18.51 15.87 12.20
C ALA A 102 -19.56 16.62 11.35
N ASP A 103 -19.47 16.51 10.02
CA ASP A 103 -20.44 17.10 9.09
C ASP A 103 -21.86 16.49 9.21
N ARG A 104 -21.95 15.21 9.63
CA ARG A 104 -23.22 14.47 9.77
C ARG A 104 -23.85 14.53 11.16
N LEU A 105 -23.19 15.18 12.12
CA LEU A 105 -23.72 15.44 13.47
C LEU A 105 -24.45 16.79 13.51
#